data_AF-A0A7W6K1H2-F1
#
_entry.id   AF-A0A7W6K1H2-F1
#
_cell.length_a   1.000
_cell.length_b   1.000
_cell.length_c   1.000
_cell.angle_alpha   90.00
_cell.angle_beta   90.00
_cell.angle_gamma   90.00
#
_symmetry.space_group_name_H-M   'P 1'
#
loop_
_entity.id
_entity.type
_entity.pdbx_description
1 polymer ?
#
loop_
_entity_poly.entity_id
_entity_poly.type
_entity_poly.pdbx_seq_one_letter_code
_entity_poly.pdbx_strand_id
1 'polypeptide(L)'
;MGSRWTKEQDATLAEMWAKNFTDDEIEAAIGKPPTTFKPRAADLRLGRRYRPEGKPTADGRTYWTSDDDALLDQLRRRHMTLRDIAEALGRTKAAVESRLRKPGLQKPKSTSVQVRKLRECMRCKTVIMSDGYGHRLCNPCKVYAAYACGQYD
;
A
#
# COMPACT_ATOMS: atom_id res chain seq x y z
N MET A 1 -38.54 -3.57 3.12
CA MET A 1 -38.39 -2.68 4.31
C MET A 1 -37.18 -3.15 5.10
N GLY A 2 -36.11 -2.35 5.17
CA GLY A 2 -34.95 -2.68 6.00
C GLY A 2 -35.33 -2.56 7.48
N SER A 3 -35.15 -3.64 8.24
CA SER A 3 -35.43 -3.66 9.68
C SER A 3 -34.58 -2.61 10.40
N ARG A 4 -35.23 -1.67 11.10
CA ARG A 4 -34.57 -0.60 11.87
C ARG A 4 -33.65 -1.22 12.92
N TRP A 5 -32.44 -0.67 13.04
CA TRP A 5 -31.50 -1.00 14.11
C TRP A 5 -31.92 -0.34 15.42
N THR A 6 -31.91 -1.08 16.51
CA THR A 6 -32.13 -0.52 17.86
C THR A 6 -30.79 -0.24 18.55
N LYS A 7 -30.82 0.58 19.61
CA LYS A 7 -29.61 0.90 20.38
C LYS A 7 -29.03 -0.34 21.06
N GLU A 8 -29.90 -1.25 21.48
CA GLU A 8 -29.53 -2.53 22.10
C GLU A 8 -28.80 -3.40 21.08
N GLN A 9 -29.30 -3.49 19.85
CA GLN A 9 -28.63 -4.23 18.77
C GLN A 9 -27.27 -3.64 18.42
N ASP A 10 -27.15 -2.31 18.39
CA ASP A 10 -25.86 -1.63 18.16
C ASP A 10 -24.87 -1.92 19.32
N ALA A 11 -25.34 -1.94 20.57
CA ALA A 11 -24.53 -2.25 21.73
C ALA A 11 -24.04 -3.72 21.72
N THR A 12 -24.95 -4.66 21.45
CA THR A 12 -24.60 -6.09 21.31
C THR A 12 -23.61 -6.29 20.15
N LEU A 13 -23.83 -5.62 19.01
CA LEU A 13 -22.90 -5.66 17.88
C LEU A 13 -21.52 -5.14 18.30
N ALA A 14 -21.44 -3.99 18.97
CA ALA A 14 -20.17 -3.40 19.39
C ALA A 14 -19.40 -4.31 20.35
N GLU A 15 -20.08 -4.90 21.33
CA GLU A 15 -19.47 -5.82 22.31
C GLU A 15 -18.93 -7.08 21.63
N MET A 16 -19.75 -7.74 20.81
CA MET A 16 -19.37 -8.97 20.14
C MET A 16 -18.29 -8.73 19.08
N TRP A 17 -18.31 -7.58 18.43
CA TRP A 17 -17.29 -7.17 17.46
C TRP A 17 -15.93 -6.98 18.13
N ALA A 18 -15.89 -6.35 19.30
CA ALA A 18 -14.67 -6.15 20.07
C ALA A 18 -14.07 -7.48 20.59
N LYS A 19 -14.94 -8.44 20.94
CA LYS A 19 -14.55 -9.78 21.41
C LYS A 19 -14.21 -10.77 20.28
N ASN A 20 -14.30 -10.36 19.01
CA ASN A 20 -14.02 -11.19 17.83
C ASN A 20 -14.90 -12.46 17.71
N PHE A 21 -16.17 -12.36 18.10
CA PHE A 21 -17.13 -13.43 17.81
C PHE A 21 -17.24 -13.70 16.30
N THR A 22 -17.60 -14.94 15.96
CA THR A 22 -17.86 -15.36 14.59
C THR A 22 -19.11 -14.70 14.03
N ASP A 23 -19.23 -14.68 12.70
CA ASP A 23 -20.42 -14.11 12.05
C ASP A 23 -21.70 -14.85 12.46
N ASP A 24 -21.64 -16.18 12.63
CA ASP A 24 -22.78 -17.02 13.01
C ASP A 24 -23.23 -16.74 14.45
N GLU A 25 -22.29 -16.54 15.38
CA GLU A 25 -22.61 -16.18 16.77
C GLU A 25 -23.25 -14.79 16.86
N ILE A 26 -22.75 -13.82 16.09
CA ILE A 26 -23.31 -12.46 16.02
C ILE A 26 -24.71 -12.49 15.41
N GLU A 27 -24.91 -13.31 14.38
CA GLU A 27 -26.23 -13.52 13.77
C GLU A 27 -27.22 -14.11 14.79
N ALA A 28 -26.82 -15.14 15.53
CA ALA A 28 -27.65 -15.76 16.56
C ALA A 28 -28.02 -14.78 17.68
N ALA A 29 -27.12 -13.87 18.06
CA ALA A 29 -27.37 -12.91 19.14
C ALA A 29 -28.24 -11.71 18.71
N ILE A 30 -28.04 -11.19 17.50
CA ILE A 30 -28.74 -9.99 17.00
C ILE A 30 -30.04 -10.36 16.25
N GLY A 31 -30.12 -11.58 15.71
CA GLY A 31 -31.20 -12.04 14.83
C GLY A 31 -31.16 -11.39 13.45
N LYS A 32 -29.97 -10.98 12.99
CA LYS A 32 -29.76 -10.31 11.70
C LYS A 32 -28.61 -10.97 10.94
N PRO A 33 -28.72 -11.16 9.62
CA PRO A 33 -27.70 -11.86 8.86
C PRO A 33 -26.41 -11.03 8.70
N PRO A 34 -25.25 -11.67 8.47
CA PRO A 34 -23.94 -11.01 8.35
C PRO A 34 -23.88 -9.94 7.27
N THR A 35 -24.69 -10.08 6.22
CA THR A 35 -24.83 -9.09 5.14
C THR A 35 -25.39 -7.75 5.63
N THR A 36 -26.09 -7.72 6.78
CA THR A 36 -26.74 -6.52 7.32
C THR A 36 -25.95 -5.88 8.46
N PHE A 37 -25.32 -6.67 9.33
CA PHE A 37 -24.55 -6.13 10.45
C PHE A 37 -23.11 -5.74 10.07
N LYS A 38 -22.53 -6.28 8.99
CA LYS A 38 -21.20 -5.85 8.52
C LYS A 38 -21.18 -4.39 8.04
N PRO A 39 -22.14 -3.92 7.21
CA PRO A 39 -22.28 -2.49 6.92
C PRO A 39 -22.54 -1.68 8.19
N ARG A 40 -23.40 -2.16 9.08
CA ARG A 40 -23.70 -1.46 10.34
C ARG A 40 -22.47 -1.28 11.22
N ALA A 41 -21.62 -2.29 11.33
CA ALA A 41 -20.36 -2.21 12.08
C ALA A 41 -19.39 -1.18 11.48
N ALA A 42 -19.40 -1.01 10.15
CA ALA A 42 -18.65 0.04 9.49
C ALA A 42 -19.24 1.44 9.77
N ASP A 43 -20.57 1.59 9.75
CA ASP A 43 -21.26 2.85 10.11
C ASP A 43 -20.98 3.26 11.56
N LEU A 44 -20.96 2.28 12.48
CA LEU A 44 -20.60 2.45 13.88
C LEU A 44 -19.08 2.59 14.11
N ARG A 45 -18.27 2.50 13.05
CA ARG A 45 -16.80 2.62 13.09
C ARG A 45 -16.14 1.66 14.07
N LEU A 46 -16.66 0.44 14.20
CA LEU A 46 -16.13 -0.59 15.11
C LEU A 46 -14.77 -1.17 14.67
N GLY A 47 -14.20 -0.67 13.56
CA GLY A 47 -12.92 -1.13 13.02
C GLY A 47 -13.02 -2.50 12.34
N ARG A 48 -11.85 -3.06 11.98
CA ARG A 48 -11.77 -4.43 11.46
C ARG A 48 -11.61 -5.41 12.62
N ARG A 49 -12.37 -6.50 12.61
CA ARG A 49 -12.14 -7.62 13.54
C ARG A 49 -10.79 -8.28 13.30
N TYR A 50 -10.28 -8.92 14.34
CA TYR A 50 -9.14 -9.82 14.25
C TYR A 50 -9.42 -10.89 13.20
N ARG A 51 -8.45 -11.06 12.29
CA ARG A 51 -8.50 -12.11 11.29
C ARG A 51 -7.45 -13.14 11.70
N PRO A 52 -7.85 -14.37 12.03
CA PRO A 52 -6.91 -15.39 12.48
C PRO A 52 -5.84 -15.64 11.41
N GLU A 53 -4.60 -15.67 11.86
CA GLU A 53 -3.44 -15.95 11.01
C GLU A 53 -3.53 -17.37 10.44
N GLY A 54 -2.99 -17.58 9.24
CA GLY A 54 -2.93 -18.90 8.61
C GLY A 54 -4.27 -19.46 8.09
N LYS A 55 -5.43 -18.87 8.40
CA LYS A 55 -6.69 -19.32 7.77
C LYS A 55 -6.65 -19.00 6.26
N PRO A 56 -7.03 -19.96 5.38
CA PRO A 56 -7.15 -19.68 3.97
C PRO A 56 -8.21 -18.61 3.74
N THR A 57 -7.92 -17.66 2.85
CA THR A 57 -8.89 -16.71 2.33
C THR A 57 -9.92 -17.45 1.46
N ALA A 58 -11.02 -16.77 1.08
CA ALA A 58 -12.10 -17.39 0.30
C ALA A 58 -11.64 -17.98 -1.05
N ASP A 59 -10.51 -17.49 -1.56
CA ASP A 59 -9.79 -17.95 -2.74
C ASP A 59 -8.75 -19.07 -2.45
N GLY A 60 -8.77 -19.65 -1.25
CA GLY A 60 -7.92 -20.77 -0.84
C GLY A 60 -6.46 -20.41 -0.52
N ARG A 61 -6.11 -19.11 -0.54
CA ARG A 61 -4.73 -18.64 -0.31
C ARG A 61 -4.49 -18.38 1.18
N THR A 62 -3.33 -18.74 1.70
CA THR A 62 -2.98 -18.47 3.10
C THR A 62 -2.73 -16.98 3.34
N TYR A 63 -3.15 -16.47 4.50
CA TYR A 63 -2.82 -15.11 4.92
C TYR A 63 -1.31 -14.95 5.13
N TRP A 64 -0.77 -13.73 4.96
CA TRP A 64 0.65 -13.46 5.21
C TRP A 64 0.93 -13.40 6.71
N THR A 65 1.83 -14.24 7.19
CA THR A 65 2.29 -14.24 8.59
C THR A 65 3.50 -13.33 8.80
N SER A 66 3.90 -13.13 10.06
CA SER A 66 5.18 -12.49 10.39
C SER A 66 6.38 -13.30 9.89
N ASP A 67 6.27 -14.62 9.89
CA ASP A 67 7.33 -15.52 9.44
C ASP A 67 7.51 -15.45 7.92
N ASP A 68 6.40 -15.33 7.18
CA ASP A 68 6.43 -15.06 5.74
C ASP A 68 7.16 -13.73 5.45
N ASP A 69 6.91 -12.69 6.25
CA ASP A 69 7.57 -11.40 6.10
C ASP A 69 9.08 -11.49 6.40
N ALA A 70 9.46 -12.25 7.44
CA ALA A 70 10.86 -12.47 7.81
C ALA A 70 11.62 -13.26 6.73
N LEU A 71 11.00 -14.32 6.21
CA LEU A 71 11.57 -15.11 5.11
C LEU A 71 11.66 -14.27 3.83
N LEU A 72 10.63 -13.49 3.51
CA LEU A 72 10.64 -12.56 2.38
C LEU A 72 11.78 -11.54 2.47
N ASP A 73 12.05 -10.96 3.64
CA ASP A 73 13.18 -10.05 3.84
C ASP A 73 14.53 -10.78 3.67
N GLN A 74 14.67 -11.97 4.26
CA GLN A 74 15.88 -12.79 4.14
C GLN A 74 16.19 -13.13 2.68
N LEU A 75 15.21 -13.62 1.91
CA LEU A 75 15.41 -14.00 0.51
C LEU A 75 15.74 -12.78 -0.36
N ARG A 76 15.18 -11.60 -0.05
CA ARG A 76 15.54 -10.35 -0.74
C ARG A 76 16.95 -9.88 -0.46
N ARG A 77 17.46 -10.04 0.76
CA ARG A 77 18.86 -9.73 1.11
C ARG A 77 19.84 -10.62 0.35
N ARG A 78 19.43 -11.83 -0.01
CA ARG A 78 20.19 -12.75 -0.89
C ARG A 78 20.08 -12.41 -2.39
N HIS A 79 19.49 -11.27 -2.74
CA HIS A 79 19.32 -10.82 -4.13
C HIS A 79 18.53 -11.78 -5.04
N MET A 80 17.68 -12.64 -4.45
CA MET A 80 16.83 -13.55 -5.23
C MET A 80 15.80 -12.77 -6.04
N THR A 81 15.40 -13.33 -7.19
CA THR A 81 14.36 -12.70 -8.01
C THR A 81 12.98 -12.88 -7.36
N LEU A 82 12.03 -12.00 -7.70
CA LEU A 82 10.66 -12.13 -7.18
C LEU A 82 9.99 -13.45 -7.55
N ARG A 83 10.41 -14.10 -8.64
CA ARG A 83 9.88 -15.39 -9.06
C ARG A 83 10.36 -16.49 -8.12
N ASP A 84 11.66 -16.53 -7.86
CA ASP A 84 12.26 -17.56 -6.99
C ASP A 84 11.80 -17.40 -5.55
N ILE A 85 11.62 -16.15 -5.09
CA ILE A 85 11.01 -15.84 -3.79
C ILE A 85 9.57 -16.35 -3.71
N ALA A 86 8.80 -16.17 -4.78
CA ALA A 86 7.41 -16.63 -4.81
C ALA A 86 7.32 -18.15 -4.75
N GLU A 87 8.20 -18.85 -5.46
CA GLU A 87 8.31 -20.31 -5.41
C GLU A 87 8.70 -20.80 -4.01
N ALA A 88 9.70 -20.20 -3.38
CA ALA A 88 10.12 -20.53 -2.02
C ALA A 88 9.01 -20.31 -0.96
N LEU A 89 8.12 -19.33 -1.19
CA LEU A 89 6.99 -19.03 -0.31
C LEU A 89 5.70 -19.79 -0.68
N GLY A 90 5.70 -20.59 -1.76
CA GLY A 90 4.48 -21.23 -2.27
C GLY A 90 3.40 -20.23 -2.70
N ARG A 91 3.79 -19.03 -3.14
CA ARG A 91 2.89 -17.93 -3.53
C ARG A 91 3.12 -17.52 -4.98
N THR A 92 2.25 -16.65 -5.50
CA THR A 92 2.44 -16.07 -6.82
C THR A 92 3.36 -14.85 -6.76
N LYS A 93 4.10 -14.58 -7.86
CA LYS A 93 4.92 -13.37 -8.00
C LYS A 93 4.11 -12.09 -7.71
N ALA A 94 2.87 -12.02 -8.18
CA ALA A 94 1.99 -10.86 -7.96
C ALA A 94 1.64 -10.67 -6.47
N ALA A 95 1.43 -11.77 -5.73
CA ALA A 95 1.18 -11.71 -4.29
C ALA A 95 2.40 -11.18 -3.52
N VAL A 96 3.60 -11.64 -3.89
CA VAL A 96 4.87 -11.14 -3.33
C VAL A 96 5.07 -9.67 -3.64
N GLU A 97 4.84 -9.24 -4.89
CA GLU A 97 4.97 -7.84 -5.28
C GLU A 97 3.99 -6.94 -4.51
N SER A 98 2.73 -7.37 -4.37
CA SER A 98 1.73 -6.66 -3.59
C SER A 98 2.15 -6.54 -2.12
N ARG A 99 2.68 -7.62 -1.53
CA ARG A 99 3.16 -7.60 -0.13
C ARG A 99 4.30 -6.62 0.06
N LEU A 100 5.24 -6.54 -0.88
CA LEU A 100 6.39 -5.62 -0.82
C LEU A 100 6.02 -4.15 -0.89
N ARG A 101 4.79 -3.81 -1.31
CA ARG A 101 4.28 -2.43 -1.25
C ARG A 101 3.85 -2.03 0.17
N LYS A 102 3.71 -2.99 1.09
CA LYS A 102 3.37 -2.71 2.50
C LYS A 102 4.50 -1.86 3.15
N PRO A 103 4.16 -0.81 3.92
CA PRO A 103 5.13 -0.06 4.70
C PRO A 103 5.97 -1.00 5.58
N GLY A 104 7.29 -0.77 5.63
CA GLY A 104 8.25 -1.60 6.38
C GLY A 104 8.97 -2.69 5.57
N LEU A 105 8.44 -3.10 4.41
CA LEU A 105 9.08 -4.08 3.51
C LEU A 105 9.62 -3.47 2.21
N GLN A 106 9.38 -2.18 2.00
CA GLN A 106 9.85 -1.46 0.83
C GLN A 106 11.38 -1.35 0.86
N LYS A 107 12.03 -1.49 -0.31
CA LYS A 107 13.44 -1.10 -0.41
C LYS A 107 13.54 0.40 -0.11
N PRO A 108 14.57 0.86 0.61
CA PRO A 108 14.82 2.29 0.70
C PRO A 108 14.89 2.82 -0.73
N LYS A 109 14.18 3.92 -1.00
CA LYS A 109 14.27 4.59 -2.30
C LYS A 109 15.75 4.81 -2.55
N SER A 110 16.23 4.40 -3.73
CA SER A 110 17.59 4.74 -4.13
C SER A 110 17.64 6.26 -4.24
N THR A 111 18.09 6.92 -3.18
CA THR A 111 18.52 8.31 -3.24
C THR A 111 19.81 8.29 -4.03
N SER A 112 19.70 8.27 -5.36
CA SER A 112 20.82 8.71 -6.18
C SER A 112 21.07 10.15 -5.74
N VAL A 113 22.08 10.38 -4.92
CA VAL A 113 22.48 11.72 -4.53
C VAL A 113 22.74 12.44 -5.85
N GLN A 114 21.92 13.44 -6.16
CA GLN A 114 22.12 14.25 -7.35
C GLN A 114 23.38 15.07 -7.09
N VAL A 115 24.53 14.50 -7.46
CA VAL A 115 25.82 15.17 -7.29
C VAL A 115 25.82 16.35 -8.26
N ARG A 116 26.11 17.55 -7.75
CA ARG A 116 26.37 18.73 -8.59
C ARG A 116 27.50 18.37 -9.56
N LYS A 117 27.21 18.44 -10.87
CA LYS A 117 28.19 18.12 -11.92
C LYS A 117 28.24 19.23 -12.94
N LEU A 118 29.43 19.48 -13.48
CA LEU A 118 29.60 20.31 -14.68
C LEU A 118 28.91 19.61 -15.86
N ARG A 119 28.00 20.32 -16.52
CA ARG A 119 27.28 19.85 -17.71
C ARG A 119 27.16 20.97 -18.71
N GLU A 120 27.09 20.64 -19.99
CA GLU A 120 26.76 21.62 -21.02
C GLU A 120 25.28 21.99 -20.99
N CYS A 121 25.01 23.29 -21.13
CA CYS A 121 23.69 23.81 -21.42
C CYS A 121 23.18 23.21 -22.73
N MET A 122 21.98 22.64 -22.72
CA MET A 122 21.40 22.00 -23.91
C MET A 122 21.09 22.98 -25.04
N ARG A 123 21.04 24.28 -24.74
CA ARG A 123 20.74 25.33 -25.71
C ARG A 123 21.99 26.04 -26.24
N CYS A 124 22.81 26.60 -25.35
CA CYS A 124 23.95 27.43 -25.73
C CYS A 124 25.31 26.74 -25.57
N LYS A 125 25.34 25.47 -25.15
CA LYS A 125 26.54 24.66 -24.93
C LYS A 125 27.52 25.16 -23.86
N THR A 126 27.25 26.32 -23.23
CA THR A 126 28.01 26.80 -22.08
C THR A 126 28.00 25.79 -20.93
N VAL A 127 29.16 25.58 -20.31
CA VAL A 127 29.29 24.70 -19.16
C VAL A 127 28.65 25.36 -17.92
N ILE A 128 27.76 24.62 -17.25
CA ILE A 128 27.05 25.06 -16.05
C ILE A 128 27.19 24.02 -14.94
N MET A 129 27.13 24.50 -13.70
CA MET A 129 26.94 23.62 -12.55
C MET A 129 25.47 23.19 -12.49
N SER A 130 25.22 21.89 -12.61
CA SER A 130 23.87 21.33 -12.65
C SER A 130 23.57 20.58 -11.37
N ASP A 131 22.55 21.02 -10.62
CA ASP A 131 22.10 20.39 -9.37
C ASP A 131 21.36 19.04 -9.57
N GLY A 132 21.12 18.64 -10.82
CA GLY A 132 20.38 17.40 -11.10
C GLY A 132 20.08 17.21 -12.59
N TYR A 133 19.59 16.02 -12.96
CA TYR A 133 19.33 15.68 -14.37
C TYR A 133 18.33 16.62 -15.06
N GLY A 134 17.44 17.29 -14.31
CA GLY A 134 16.49 18.28 -14.84
C GLY A 134 17.05 19.69 -15.05
N HIS A 135 18.21 20.03 -14.48
CA HIS A 135 18.77 21.39 -14.54
C HIS A 135 19.80 21.50 -15.66
N ARG A 136 19.33 21.50 -16.91
CA ARG A 136 20.17 21.38 -18.12
C ARG A 136 20.25 22.63 -19.00
N LEU A 137 19.67 23.73 -18.55
CA LEU A 137 19.78 25.05 -19.19
C LEU A 137 20.52 26.01 -18.27
N CYS A 138 21.36 26.88 -18.83
CA CYS A 138 21.94 27.99 -18.08
C CYS A 138 20.84 28.99 -17.70
N ASN A 139 21.08 29.83 -16.70
CA ASN A 139 20.07 30.80 -16.24
C ASN A 139 19.54 31.69 -17.38
N PRO A 140 20.37 32.26 -18.27
CA PRO A 140 19.87 33.00 -19.43
C PRO A 140 18.96 32.17 -20.35
N CYS A 141 19.32 30.92 -20.64
CA CYS A 141 18.52 30.04 -21.48
C CYS A 141 17.22 29.58 -20.82
N LYS A 142 17.20 29.44 -19.48
CA LYS A 142 15.98 29.16 -18.70
C LYS A 142 15.00 30.33 -18.80
N VAL A 143 15.51 31.55 -18.59
CA VAL A 143 14.74 32.78 -18.67
C VAL A 143 14.15 32.93 -20.07
N TYR A 144 14.97 32.80 -21.11
CA TYR A 144 14.47 32.85 -22.48
C TYR A 144 13.39 31.79 -22.74
N ALA A 145 13.60 30.53 -22.31
CA ALA A 145 12.62 29.47 -22.53
C ALA A 145 11.28 29.78 -21.84
N ALA A 146 11.31 30.34 -20.62
CA ALA A 146 10.10 30.77 -19.93
C ALA A 146 9.39 31.91 -20.67
N TYR A 147 10.12 32.91 -21.16
CA TYR A 147 9.55 34.00 -21.97
C TYR A 147 8.96 33.50 -23.28
N ALA A 148 9.64 32.58 -23.99
CA ALA A 148 9.15 32.04 -25.25
C ALA A 148 7.89 31.16 -25.09
N CYS A 149 7.72 30.49 -23.95
CA CYS A 149 6.50 29.73 -23.64
C CYS A 149 5.33 30.62 -23.26
N GLY A 150 5.56 31.78 -22.63
CA GLY A 150 4.50 32.73 -22.25
C GLY A 150 4.08 33.72 -23.34
N GLN A 151 4.57 33.56 -24.57
CA GLN A 151 4.21 34.40 -25.73
C GLN A 151 3.15 33.76 -26.64
N TYR A 152 2.60 32.59 -26.27
CA TYR A 152 1.57 31.87 -27.02
C TYR A 152 0.33 31.52 -26.14
N ASP A 153 -0.03 32.39 -25.20
CA ASP A 153 -1.34 32.44 -24.54
C ASP A 153 -2.16 33.62 -25.10
#